data_AF-A0A2V1HQ73-F1
#
_entry.id   AF-A0A2V1HQ73-F1
#
_cell.length_a   1.000
_cell.length_b   1.000
_cell.length_c   1.000
_cell.angle_alpha   90.00
_cell.angle_beta   90.00
_cell.angle_gamma   90.00
#
_symmetry.space_group_name_H-M   'P 1'
#
loop_
_entity.id
_entity.type
_entity.pdbx_description
1 polymer ?
#
loop_
_entity_poly.entity_id
_entity_poly.type
_entity_poly.pdbx_seq_one_letter_code
_entity_poly.pdbx_strand_id
1 'polypeptide(L)'
;MVSTKQAARLRAVVSRLLKTPILIEGDARELLDVLRQGARESNIPLTTLETAEAPAQVVILALERDGRRSSFTKASRMLRAVDHVVAPDAVRLVVMQSERSRIAPDKLQNLLAAELLYQVALALPGLLPRRGWRSFRERAGHAALDAAGLRVLRFA
;
A
#
# COMPACT_ATOMS: atom_id res chain seq x y z
N MET A 1 14.89 16.99 -16.43
CA MET A 1 15.99 16.86 -15.45
C MET A 1 15.41 16.89 -14.04
N VAL A 2 15.52 15.79 -13.29
CA VAL A 2 15.11 15.76 -11.87
C VAL A 2 16.18 16.49 -11.06
N SER A 3 15.80 17.51 -10.29
CA SER A 3 16.71 18.26 -9.42
C SER A 3 17.46 17.31 -8.48
N THR A 4 18.77 17.50 -8.27
CA THR A 4 19.63 16.75 -7.32
C THR A 4 19.02 16.65 -5.92
N LYS A 5 18.29 17.68 -5.48
CA LYS A 5 17.57 17.71 -4.20
C LYS A 5 16.37 16.75 -4.17
N GLN A 6 15.73 16.55 -5.31
CA GLN A 6 14.58 15.66 -5.48
C GLN A 6 15.01 14.19 -5.56
N ALA A 7 16.16 13.92 -6.19
CA ALA A 7 16.79 12.60 -6.20
C ALA A 7 17.27 12.17 -4.80
N ALA A 8 17.92 13.07 -4.05
CA ALA A 8 18.33 12.80 -2.67
C ALA A 8 17.14 12.51 -1.75
N ARG A 9 16.03 13.24 -1.95
CA ARG A 9 14.78 13.03 -1.20
C ARG A 9 14.13 11.69 -1.54
N LEU A 10 14.10 11.31 -2.82
CA LEU A 10 13.62 9.98 -3.23
C LEU A 10 14.46 8.86 -2.59
N ARG A 11 15.79 9.02 -2.52
CA ARG A 11 16.67 8.04 -1.86
C ARG A 11 16.39 7.92 -0.36
N ALA A 12 16.11 9.03 0.32
CA ALA A 12 15.74 9.01 1.73
C ALA A 12 14.38 8.32 1.96
N VAL A 13 13.42 8.55 1.07
CA VAL A 13 12.10 7.89 1.08
C VAL A 13 12.24 6.38 0.90
N VAL A 14 12.98 5.96 -0.13
CA VAL A 14 13.26 4.54 -0.39
C VAL A 14 13.99 3.93 0.80
N SER A 15 15.03 4.58 1.32
CA SER A 15 15.80 4.07 2.47
C SER A 15 14.97 3.89 3.74
N ARG A 16 13.98 4.77 3.98
CA ARG A 16 13.08 4.62 5.13
C ARG A 16 12.07 3.50 4.91
N LEU A 17 11.50 3.38 3.71
CA LEU A 17 10.61 2.27 3.35
C LEU A 17 11.30 0.92 3.49
N LEU A 18 12.56 0.82 3.05
CA LEU A 18 13.39 -0.38 3.18
C LEU A 18 13.67 -0.79 4.64
N LYS A 19 13.41 0.08 5.61
CA LYS A 19 13.63 -0.20 7.04
C LYS A 19 12.34 -0.28 7.85
N THR A 20 11.20 -0.02 7.22
CA THR A 20 9.92 0.11 7.93
C THR A 20 9.15 -1.19 7.78
N PRO A 21 8.86 -1.93 8.88
CA PRO A 21 8.09 -3.15 8.78
C PRO A 21 6.68 -2.84 8.28
N ILE A 22 6.29 -3.51 7.19
CA ILE A 22 4.97 -3.40 6.57
C ILE A 22 4.16 -4.65 6.92
N LEU A 23 2.96 -4.44 7.49
CA LEU A 23 1.96 -5.49 7.67
C LEU A 23 1.07 -5.56 6.42
N ILE A 24 1.00 -6.73 5.80
CA ILE A 24 0.17 -6.99 4.61
C ILE A 24 -0.82 -8.11 4.93
N GLU A 25 -2.09 -7.74 5.11
CA GLU A 25 -3.18 -8.62 5.49
C GLU A 25 -4.38 -8.47 4.57
N GLY A 26 -5.32 -9.40 4.56
CA GLY A 26 -6.39 -9.34 3.57
C GLY A 26 -7.11 -10.65 3.31
N ASP A 27 -8.11 -10.60 2.44
CA ASP A 27 -8.75 -11.78 1.86
C ASP A 27 -8.65 -11.86 0.32
N ALA A 28 -8.09 -10.83 -0.33
CA ALA A 28 -7.71 -10.90 -1.74
C ALA A 28 -6.38 -11.66 -1.91
N ARG A 29 -6.43 -12.99 -1.95
CA ARG A 29 -5.25 -13.87 -1.97
C ARG A 29 -4.24 -13.52 -3.07
N GLU A 30 -4.72 -13.36 -4.30
CA GLU A 30 -3.86 -13.01 -5.44
C GLU A 30 -3.15 -11.66 -5.22
N LEU A 31 -3.88 -10.66 -4.74
CA LEU A 31 -3.31 -9.35 -4.43
C LEU A 31 -2.31 -9.41 -3.27
N LEU A 32 -2.56 -10.25 -2.26
CA LEU A 32 -1.61 -10.50 -1.18
C LEU A 32 -0.31 -11.08 -1.70
N ASP A 33 -0.38 -12.07 -2.59
CA ASP A 33 0.80 -12.72 -3.15
C ASP A 33 1.63 -11.73 -3.97
N VAL A 34 0.98 -10.92 -4.82
CA VAL A 34 1.62 -9.84 -5.59
C VAL A 34 2.30 -8.82 -4.68
N LEU A 35 1.62 -8.37 -3.64
CA LEU A 35 2.14 -7.37 -2.71
C LEU A 35 3.33 -7.91 -1.90
N ARG A 36 3.24 -9.15 -1.42
CA ARG A 36 4.32 -9.81 -0.69
C ARG A 36 5.52 -10.06 -1.58
N GLN A 37 5.29 -10.49 -2.82
CA GLN A 37 6.34 -10.69 -3.80
C GLN A 37 7.05 -9.38 -4.15
N GLY A 38 6.31 -8.31 -4.45
CA GLY A 38 6.88 -7.00 -4.74
C GLY A 38 7.66 -6.40 -3.57
N ALA A 39 7.20 -6.64 -2.33
CA ALA A 39 7.95 -6.25 -1.14
C ALA A 39 9.27 -7.03 -1.00
N ARG A 40 9.28 -8.34 -1.25
CA ARG A 40 10.51 -9.17 -1.25
C ARG A 40 11.50 -8.71 -2.31
N GLU A 41 11.04 -8.52 -3.55
CA GLU A 41 11.88 -8.03 -4.66
C GLU A 41 12.48 -6.66 -4.37
N SER A 42 11.73 -5.84 -3.64
CA SER A 42 12.15 -4.51 -3.22
C SER A 42 12.96 -4.50 -1.92
N ASN A 43 13.24 -5.66 -1.29
CA ASN A 43 13.90 -5.77 0.02
C ASN A 43 13.20 -4.96 1.13
N ILE A 44 11.87 -4.91 1.10
CA ILE A 44 11.07 -4.25 2.12
C ILE A 44 10.73 -5.28 3.20
N PRO A 45 11.04 -5.00 4.48
CA PRO A 45 10.75 -5.91 5.57
C PRO A 45 9.24 -6.06 5.76
N LEU A 46 8.78 -7.30 5.71
CA LEU A 46 7.40 -7.66 6.01
C LEU A 46 7.31 -8.12 7.46
N THR A 47 6.24 -7.71 8.13
CA THR A 47 5.84 -8.28 9.42
C THR A 47 4.51 -9.01 9.26
N THR A 48 4.31 -10.06 10.05
CA THR A 48 3.02 -10.74 10.18
C THR A 48 2.42 -10.44 11.55
N LEU A 49 1.17 -10.85 11.76
CA LEU A 49 0.54 -10.82 13.08
C LEU A 49 1.28 -11.70 14.11
N GLU A 50 1.92 -12.78 13.65
CA GLU A 50 2.60 -13.76 14.50
C GLU A 50 4.04 -13.37 14.81
N THR A 51 4.70 -12.66 13.89
CA THR A 51 6.14 -12.33 13.97
C THR A 51 6.39 -10.84 14.26
N ALA A 52 5.38 -10.10 14.72
CA ALA A 52 5.50 -8.68 15.02
C ALA A 52 6.37 -8.45 16.27
N GLU A 53 7.69 -8.34 16.09
CA GLU A 53 8.61 -7.92 17.15
C GLU A 53 8.52 -6.41 17.44
N ALA A 54 8.02 -5.63 16.48
CA ALA A 54 7.80 -4.21 16.59
C ALA A 54 6.47 -3.81 15.90
N PRO A 55 5.78 -2.75 16.38
CA PRO A 55 4.54 -2.29 15.79
C PRO A 55 4.71 -1.91 14.31
N ALA A 56 3.80 -2.39 13.47
CA ALA A 56 3.78 -2.07 12.05
C ALA A 56 3.49 -0.58 11.85
N GLN A 57 4.35 0.09 11.08
CA GLN A 57 4.26 1.51 10.76
C GLN A 57 3.47 1.76 9.47
N VAL A 58 3.29 0.71 8.67
CA VAL A 58 2.45 0.68 7.48
C VAL A 58 1.61 -0.58 7.52
N VAL A 59 0.31 -0.43 7.26
CA VAL A 59 -0.64 -1.53 7.11
C VAL A 59 -1.26 -1.44 5.73
N ILE A 60 -1.21 -2.53 4.98
CA ILE A 60 -1.90 -2.68 3.70
C ILE A 60 -2.92 -3.80 3.86
N LEU A 61 -4.21 -3.45 3.73
CA LEU A 61 -5.30 -4.42 3.69
C LEU A 61 -5.75 -4.69 2.26
N ALA A 62 -5.48 -5.88 1.74
CA ALA A 62 -5.91 -6.33 0.43
C ALA A 62 -7.27 -7.03 0.51
N LEU A 63 -8.34 -6.39 0.04
CA LEU A 63 -9.71 -6.87 0.20
C LEU A 63 -10.32 -7.26 -1.14
N GLU A 64 -10.99 -8.41 -1.19
CA GLU A 64 -11.91 -8.67 -2.29
C GLU A 64 -13.13 -7.76 -2.15
N ARG A 65 -13.50 -7.10 -3.25
CA ARG A 65 -14.71 -6.28 -3.31
C ARG A 65 -15.91 -7.20 -3.45
N ASP A 66 -16.60 -7.41 -2.35
CA ASP A 66 -17.91 -8.04 -2.32
C ASP A 66 -18.99 -7.02 -2.73
N GLY A 67 -19.77 -7.33 -3.76
CA GLY A 67 -20.88 -6.49 -4.21
C GLY A 67 -22.06 -6.42 -3.23
N ARG A 68 -22.15 -7.36 -2.28
CA ARG A 68 -23.25 -7.48 -1.32
C ARG A 68 -22.94 -6.86 0.04
N ARG A 69 -21.66 -6.62 0.36
CA ARG A 69 -21.23 -6.07 1.65
C ARG A 69 -20.48 -4.76 1.48
N SER A 70 -20.66 -3.84 2.42
CA SER A 70 -19.91 -2.57 2.44
C SER A 70 -18.41 -2.86 2.60
N SER A 71 -17.63 -2.53 1.57
CA SER A 71 -16.17 -2.65 1.60
C SER A 71 -15.55 -1.80 2.72
N PHE A 72 -16.18 -0.67 3.07
CA PHE A 72 -15.76 0.15 4.20
C PHE A 72 -15.93 -0.59 5.53
N THR A 73 -17.10 -1.20 5.77
CA THR A 73 -17.35 -1.96 7.01
C THR A 73 -16.39 -3.14 7.14
N LYS A 74 -16.15 -3.84 6.03
CA LYS A 74 -15.19 -4.94 5.95
C LYS A 74 -13.77 -4.47 6.32
N ALA A 75 -13.33 -3.37 5.72
CA ALA A 75 -12.03 -2.76 6.00
C ALA A 75 -11.88 -2.31 7.46
N SER A 76 -12.86 -1.58 7.99
CA SER A 76 -12.83 -1.12 9.40
C SER A 76 -12.75 -2.29 10.38
N ARG A 77 -13.47 -3.39 10.12
CA ARG A 77 -13.42 -4.58 10.97
C ARG A 77 -12.03 -5.23 10.95
N MET A 78 -11.41 -5.34 9.77
CA MET A 78 -10.07 -5.92 9.66
C MET A 78 -9.00 -5.02 10.28
N LEU A 79 -9.10 -3.70 10.11
CA LEU A 79 -8.21 -2.74 10.79
C LEU A 79 -8.28 -2.90 12.31
N ARG A 80 -9.47 -3.01 12.89
CA ARG A 80 -9.64 -3.24 14.33
C ARG A 80 -9.02 -4.56 14.80
N ALA A 81 -9.06 -5.60 13.97
CA ALA A 81 -8.48 -6.89 14.32
C ALA A 81 -6.95 -6.84 14.44
N VAL A 82 -6.30 -5.98 13.64
CA VAL A 82 -4.83 -5.86 13.61
C VAL A 82 -4.29 -4.70 14.46
N ASP A 83 -5.16 -3.86 15.03
CA ASP A 83 -4.76 -2.59 15.67
C ASP A 83 -3.74 -2.78 16.82
N HIS A 84 -3.77 -3.93 17.51
CA HIS A 84 -2.86 -4.27 18.60
C HIS A 84 -1.39 -4.46 18.18
N VAL A 85 -1.12 -4.71 16.90
CA VAL A 85 0.26 -4.81 16.35
C VAL A 85 0.62 -3.62 15.46
N VAL A 86 -0.20 -2.57 15.46
CA VAL A 86 -0.06 -1.42 14.56
C VAL A 86 0.33 -0.18 15.37
N ALA A 87 1.32 0.57 14.89
CA ALA A 87 1.71 1.81 15.54
C ALA A 87 0.53 2.81 15.52
N PRO A 88 0.35 3.66 16.56
CA PRO A 88 -0.74 4.64 16.58
C PRO A 88 -0.77 5.55 15.36
N ASP A 89 0.40 5.98 14.89
CA ASP A 89 0.61 6.86 13.75
C ASP A 89 0.82 6.11 12.42
N ALA A 90 0.55 4.80 12.39
CA ALA A 90 0.74 3.98 11.21
C ALA A 90 -0.11 4.46 10.04
N VAL A 91 0.48 4.37 8.85
CA VAL A 91 -0.24 4.56 7.60
C VAL A 91 -1.09 3.33 7.33
N ARG A 92 -2.41 3.52 7.27
CA ARG A 92 -3.38 2.46 6.97
C ARG A 92 -3.91 2.62 5.55
N LEU A 93 -3.55 1.69 4.67
CA LEU A 93 -4.03 1.62 3.29
C LEU A 93 -4.93 0.40 3.12
N VAL A 94 -6.03 0.60 2.42
CA VAL A 94 -6.96 -0.47 2.03
C VAL A 94 -7.00 -0.51 0.51
N VAL A 95 -6.65 -1.65 -0.06
CA VAL A 95 -6.63 -1.90 -1.49
C VAL A 95 -7.74 -2.89 -1.79
N MET A 96 -8.73 -2.47 -2.56
CA MET A 96 -9.89 -3.31 -2.90
C MET A 96 -9.73 -3.84 -4.31
N GLN A 97 -9.73 -5.17 -4.48
CA GLN A 97 -9.70 -5.85 -5.77
C GLN A 97 -11.12 -6.21 -6.22
N SER A 98 -11.53 -5.75 -7.40
CA SER A 98 -12.78 -6.18 -8.04
C SER A 98 -12.67 -7.59 -8.62
N GLU A 99 -13.78 -8.32 -8.76
CA GLU A 99 -13.79 -9.64 -9.44
C GLU A 99 -13.23 -9.59 -10.88
N ARG A 100 -13.38 -8.43 -11.56
CA ARG A 100 -12.88 -8.23 -12.93
C ARG A 100 -11.36 -8.11 -13.02
N SER A 101 -10.65 -7.95 -11.91
CA SER A 101 -9.20 -7.76 -11.87
C SER A 101 -8.41 -8.95 -11.34
N ARG A 102 -9.02 -10.15 -11.30
CA ARG A 102 -8.36 -11.41 -10.93
C ARG A 102 -7.25 -11.86 -11.88
N ILE A 103 -7.13 -11.25 -13.06
CA ILE A 103 -6.17 -11.68 -14.08
C ILE A 103 -5.39 -10.48 -14.57
N ALA A 104 -4.38 -10.10 -13.80
CA ALA A 104 -3.39 -9.11 -14.20
C ALA A 104 -2.11 -9.86 -14.62
N PRO A 105 -1.61 -9.72 -15.87
CA PRO A 105 -0.34 -10.31 -16.30
C PRO A 105 0.82 -9.87 -15.38
N ASP A 106 1.86 -10.68 -15.23
CA ASP A 106 3.00 -10.42 -14.30
C ASP A 106 3.60 -9.00 -14.41
N LYS A 107 3.64 -8.44 -15.62
CA LYS A 107 4.09 -7.04 -15.84
C LYS A 107 3.19 -6.01 -15.17
N LEU A 108 1.89 -6.25 -15.17
CA LEU A 108 0.91 -5.41 -14.50
C LEU A 108 1.04 -5.55 -12.98
N GLN A 109 1.33 -6.76 -12.47
CA GLN A 109 1.57 -7.02 -11.05
C GLN A 109 2.76 -6.20 -10.51
N ASN A 110 3.86 -6.14 -11.26
CA ASN A 110 5.03 -5.33 -10.88
C ASN A 110 4.74 -3.83 -10.90
N LEU A 111 3.97 -3.36 -11.88
CA LEU A 111 3.54 -1.95 -11.95
C LEU A 111 2.60 -1.60 -10.80
N LEU A 112 1.70 -2.52 -10.44
CA LEU A 112 0.76 -2.37 -9.34
C LEU A 112 1.45 -2.34 -7.97
N ALA A 113 2.40 -3.25 -7.74
CA ALA A 113 3.21 -3.25 -6.54
C ALA A 113 4.04 -1.96 -6.41
N ALA A 114 4.69 -1.52 -7.49
CA ALA A 114 5.45 -0.28 -7.51
C ALA A 114 4.59 0.96 -7.23
N GLU A 115 3.39 1.03 -7.81
CA GLU A 115 2.46 2.14 -7.56
C GLU A 115 1.89 2.10 -6.15
N LEU A 116 1.54 0.93 -5.60
CA LEU A 116 1.06 0.81 -4.22
C LEU A 116 2.14 1.19 -3.21
N LEU A 117 3.38 0.77 -3.43
CA LEU A 117 4.53 1.20 -2.62
C LEU A 117 4.78 2.71 -2.74
N TYR A 118 4.55 3.30 -3.92
CA TYR A 118 4.59 4.75 -4.10
C TYR A 118 3.47 5.46 -3.31
N GLN A 119 2.26 4.90 -3.26
CA GLN A 119 1.16 5.43 -2.46
C GLN A 119 1.46 5.33 -0.94
N VAL A 120 2.11 4.25 -0.50
CA VAL A 120 2.65 4.13 0.88
C VAL A 120 3.65 5.26 1.15
N ALA A 121 4.58 5.48 0.23
CA ALA A 121 5.62 6.51 0.33
C ALA A 121 5.03 7.93 0.47
N LEU A 122 3.95 8.22 -0.26
CA LEU A 122 3.21 9.48 -0.20
C LEU A 122 2.43 9.64 1.11
N ALA A 123 1.97 8.53 1.68
CA ALA A 123 1.12 8.57 2.87
C ALA A 123 1.91 8.74 4.18
N LEU A 124 3.19 8.32 4.23
CA LEU A 124 4.04 8.41 5.41
C LEU A 124 4.42 9.87 5.76
N PRO A 125 4.14 10.32 7.01
CA PRO A 125 4.47 11.67 7.45
C PRO A 125 5.97 11.97 7.35
N GLY A 126 6.32 13.11 6.75
CA GLY A 126 7.70 13.59 6.65
C GLY A 126 8.53 13.00 5.51
N LEU A 127 7.99 12.08 4.71
CA LEU A 127 8.71 11.49 3.56
C LEU A 127 8.68 12.35 2.31
N LEU A 128 7.52 12.93 1.98
CA LEU A 128 7.37 13.88 0.89
C LEU A 128 6.72 15.17 1.42
N PRO A 129 7.07 16.36 0.90
CA PRO A 129 6.42 17.59 1.32
C PRO A 129 4.93 17.47 1.02
N ARG A 130 4.06 17.70 2.02
CA ARG A 130 2.61 17.83 1.85
C ARG A 130 2.38 18.88 0.74
N ARG A 131 2.16 18.43 -0.49
CA ARG A 131 1.83 19.30 -1.61
C ARG A 131 0.31 19.39 -1.66
N GLY A 132 -0.23 20.60 -1.54
CA GLY A 132 -1.66 20.91 -1.65
C GLY A 132 -2.28 20.60 -3.01
N TRP A 133 -1.52 20.04 -3.96
CA TRP A 133 -2.02 19.54 -5.23
C TRP A 133 -1.56 18.11 -5.46
N ARG A 134 -2.56 17.21 -5.65
CA ARG A 134 -2.35 15.85 -6.15
C ARG A 134 -1.56 15.92 -7.46
N SER A 135 -0.36 15.35 -7.46
CA SER A 135 0.52 15.43 -8.63
C SER A 135 -0.13 14.71 -9.82
N PHE A 136 0.17 15.14 -11.06
CA PHE A 136 -0.34 14.46 -12.26
C PHE A 136 -0.03 12.95 -12.26
N ARG A 137 1.14 12.58 -11.72
CA ARG A 137 1.58 11.20 -11.54
C ARG A 137 0.72 10.42 -10.55
N GLU A 138 0.33 11.05 -9.44
CA GLU A 138 -0.54 10.46 -8.42
C GLU A 138 -1.98 10.26 -8.96
N ARG A 139 -2.47 11.22 -9.77
CA ARG A 139 -3.75 11.08 -10.48
C ARG A 139 -3.71 9.97 -11.54
N ALA A 140 -2.63 9.91 -12.33
CA ALA A 140 -2.44 8.87 -13.33
C ALA A 140 -2.29 7.48 -12.70
N GLY A 141 -1.57 7.37 -11.58
CA GLY A 141 -1.42 6.15 -10.80
C GLY A 141 -2.75 5.66 -10.23
N HIS A 142 -3.53 6.54 -9.62
CA HIS A 142 -4.88 6.18 -9.16
C HIS A 142 -5.82 5.78 -10.30
N ALA A 143 -5.76 6.47 -11.44
CA ALA A 143 -6.57 6.10 -12.60
C ALA A 143 -6.16 4.74 -13.19
N ALA A 144 -4.86 4.44 -13.22
CA ALA A 144 -4.35 3.13 -13.63
C ALA A 144 -4.78 2.02 -12.66
N LEU A 145 -4.74 2.29 -11.34
CA LEU A 145 -5.23 1.38 -10.31
C LEU A 145 -6.73 1.13 -10.48
N ASP A 146 -7.56 2.18 -10.61
CA ASP A 146 -9.02 2.02 -10.75
C ASP A 146 -9.38 1.34 -12.08
N ALA A 147 -8.66 1.62 -13.17
CA ALA A 147 -8.79 0.89 -14.44
C ALA A 147 -8.40 -0.58 -14.30
N ALA A 148 -7.39 -0.89 -13.48
CA ALA A 148 -7.04 -2.25 -13.09
C ALA A 148 -7.98 -2.84 -12.02
N GLY A 149 -9.13 -2.20 -11.74
CA GLY A 149 -10.13 -2.65 -10.78
C GLY A 149 -9.67 -2.59 -9.32
N LEU A 150 -8.62 -1.82 -9.03
CA LEU A 150 -8.07 -1.61 -7.70
C LEU A 150 -8.44 -0.23 -7.16
N ARG A 151 -9.05 -0.20 -5.98
CA ARG A 151 -9.33 1.06 -5.28
C ARG A 151 -8.51 1.16 -4.01
N VAL A 152 -7.75 2.24 -3.89
CA VAL A 152 -6.90 2.52 -2.73
C VAL A 152 -7.58 3.58 -1.86
N LEU A 153 -7.84 3.23 -0.60
CA LEU A 153 -8.37 4.13 0.41
C LEU A 153 -7.33 4.31 1.52
N ARG A 154 -7.11 5.54 1.94
CA ARG A 154 -6.34 5.85 3.15
C ARG A 154 -7.31 5.98 4.32
N PHE A 155 -7.06 5.22 5.38
CA PHE A 155 -7.77 5.34 6.64
C PHE A 155 -6.94 6.24 7.57
N ALA A 156 -7.63 7.21 8.18
CA ALA A 156 -7.06 8.09 9.20
C ALA A 156 -7.25 7.46 10.58
#